data_AF-V7HIA1-F1
#
_entry.id   AF-V7HIA1-F1
#
_cell.length_a   1.000
_cell.length_b   1.000
_cell.length_c   1.000
_cell.angle_alpha   90.00
_cell.angle_beta   90.00
_cell.angle_gamma   90.00
#
_symmetry.space_group_name_H-M   'P 1'
#
loop_
_entity.id
_entity.type
_entity.pdbx_description
1 polymer ?
#
loop_
_entity_poly.entity_id
_entity_poly.type
_entity_poly.pdbx_seq_one_letter_code
_entity_poly.pdbx_strand_id
1 'polypeptide(L)'
;MNGLLRLLALAAVVLVAGCGKPDFSDAEKKTIASLALNTLPALKPDTTNRFADVPAAAALGSTLFFDQGMSRDGNVSCSTCHKIDRQFQDDLPQSVGVGRTNRRSMPLAGIARNPWLFWDGRRDSLWAQALTPLENPLEQAGNRAAFAHYIQKRFGERYERIFGPLPDLSAVPANASPLGNEAEQAAWKAMTAAQMDDVNRVFSNIGKAIAAFERSIEPAQTRFDRFAIDLASGAKPKADDAFSQEEMLGLKLFIGKANCVTCHNGPRFTDNAFHNTGVRPVRDLPLDRGRFDAVAQVQADPFNCFGAFRDGDAGACGELRFIVKAAPELMRAYKTPSLRGAATRPPYMHAGQFSTLEEVVAHYAKAEAAVEGTSEVHPLQLSDRERAALVAFLKTLSE
;
A
#
# COMPACT_ATOMS: atom_id res chain seq x y z
N MET A 1 32.34 77.30 30.16
CA MET A 1 32.53 76.04 30.90
C MET A 1 31.25 75.23 30.71
N ASN A 2 31.20 74.39 29.68
CA ASN A 2 31.36 72.91 29.76
C ASN A 2 30.24 72.27 30.62
N GLY A 3 29.37 71.38 30.15
CA GLY A 3 29.27 70.70 28.86
C GLY A 3 28.17 69.62 28.87
N LEU A 4 27.94 69.06 27.68
CA LEU A 4 27.33 67.77 27.36
C LEU A 4 25.85 67.53 27.72
N LEU A 5 24.95 67.88 26.79
CA LEU A 5 23.76 67.06 26.51
C LEU A 5 24.16 65.93 25.55
N ARG A 6 24.09 64.68 26.01
CA ARG A 6 24.24 63.49 25.17
C ARG A 6 22.94 63.21 24.42
N LEU A 7 22.92 63.43 23.11
CA LEU A 7 21.93 62.85 22.22
C LEU A 7 22.20 61.33 22.11
N LEU A 8 21.31 60.52 22.68
CA LEU A 8 21.23 59.09 22.40
C LEU A 8 20.49 58.90 21.07
N ALA A 9 21.25 58.72 19.99
CA ALA A 9 20.72 58.24 18.73
C ALA A 9 20.37 56.75 18.89
N LEU A 10 19.09 56.43 19.03
CA LEU A 10 18.59 55.06 18.97
C LEU A 10 18.68 54.60 17.51
N ALA A 11 19.75 53.89 17.14
CA ALA A 11 19.83 53.21 15.87
C ALA A 11 18.86 52.02 15.90
N ALA A 12 17.68 52.20 15.30
CA ALA A 12 16.76 51.11 15.02
C ALA A 12 17.43 50.21 13.96
N VAL A 13 18.04 49.11 14.39
CA VAL A 13 18.43 48.02 13.50
C VAL A 13 17.14 47.36 13.03
N VAL A 14 16.67 47.77 11.85
CA VAL A 14 15.67 47.02 11.10
C VAL A 14 16.36 45.73 10.66
N LEU A 15 16.09 44.63 11.37
CA LEU A 15 16.36 43.28 10.88
C LEU A 15 15.51 43.07 9.64
N VAL A 16 16.09 43.38 8.48
CA VAL A 16 15.59 42.90 7.19
C VAL A 16 15.70 41.38 7.26
N ALA A 17 14.59 40.71 7.57
CA ALA A 17 14.45 39.28 7.40
C ALA A 17 14.61 39.01 5.89
N GLY A 18 15.84 38.75 5.48
CA GLY A 18 16.18 38.46 4.10
C GLY A 18 15.36 37.28 3.62
N CYS A 19 14.88 37.36 2.38
CA CYS A 19 14.35 36.23 1.62
C CYS A 19 15.49 35.24 1.29
N GLY A 20 16.12 34.69 2.33
CA GLY A 20 17.05 33.58 2.20
C GLY A 20 16.30 32.32 1.81
N LYS A 21 16.96 31.42 1.08
CA LYS A 21 16.45 30.06 0.89
C LYS A 21 16.17 29.45 2.27
N PRO A 22 15.08 28.68 2.46
CA PRO A 22 14.86 27.98 3.72
C PRO A 22 16.05 27.05 3.96
N ASP A 23 16.91 27.39 4.92
CA ASP A 23 17.98 26.50 5.34
C ASP A 23 17.41 25.42 6.26
N PHE A 24 17.82 24.18 6.02
CA PHE A 24 17.55 23.05 6.89
C PHE A 24 18.63 22.96 7.97
N SER A 25 18.21 22.83 9.23
CA SER A 25 19.08 22.45 10.35
C SER A 25 19.67 21.05 10.14
N ASP A 26 20.74 20.72 10.86
CA ASP A 26 21.36 19.39 10.74
C ASP A 26 20.43 18.25 11.16
N ALA A 27 19.51 18.51 12.10
CA ALA A 27 18.46 17.55 12.46
C ALA A 27 17.47 17.34 11.31
N GLU A 28 17.00 18.42 10.68
CA GLU A 28 16.12 18.34 9.51
C GLU A 28 16.80 17.60 8.35
N LYS A 29 18.08 17.88 8.06
CA LYS A 29 18.84 17.17 7.02
C LYS A 29 18.93 15.66 7.29
N LYS A 30 19.14 15.24 8.55
CA LYS A 30 19.14 13.82 8.93
C LYS A 30 17.76 13.18 8.72
N THR A 31 16.69 13.86 9.08
CA THR A 31 15.32 13.39 8.81
C THR A 31 15.06 13.30 7.30
N ILE A 32 15.45 14.30 6.51
CA ILE A 32 15.29 14.27 5.05
C ILE A 32 16.07 13.10 4.43
N ALA A 33 17.31 12.89 4.88
CA ALA A 33 18.14 11.77 4.42
C ALA A 33 17.51 10.40 4.73
N SER A 34 16.82 10.23 5.87
CA SER A 34 16.18 8.96 6.23
C SER A 34 14.92 8.63 5.43
N LEU A 35 14.38 9.62 4.69
CA LEU A 35 13.25 9.44 3.78
C LEU A 35 13.72 9.04 2.36
N ALA A 36 15.01 9.19 2.04
CA ALA A 36 15.55 8.89 0.72
C ALA A 36 15.65 7.37 0.46
N LEU A 37 15.38 6.96 -0.77
CA LEU A 37 15.27 5.55 -1.16
C LEU A 37 16.57 4.76 -1.00
N ASN A 38 17.73 5.42 -1.05
CA ASN A 38 19.03 4.78 -0.79
C ASN A 38 19.17 4.26 0.65
N THR A 39 18.31 4.69 1.58
CA THR A 39 18.25 4.15 2.94
C THR A 39 17.27 2.99 3.08
N LEU A 40 16.56 2.60 2.01
CA LEU A 40 15.66 1.44 2.00
C LEU A 40 16.46 0.16 2.27
N PRO A 41 16.16 -0.57 3.36
CA PRO A 41 16.83 -1.83 3.63
C PRO A 41 16.60 -2.86 2.51
N ALA A 42 17.49 -3.82 2.37
CA ALA A 42 17.26 -4.96 1.49
C ALA A 42 15.91 -5.64 1.79
N LEU A 43 15.23 -6.11 0.76
CA LEU A 43 13.97 -6.83 0.92
C LEU A 43 14.24 -8.10 1.74
N LYS A 44 13.46 -8.30 2.81
CA LYS A 44 13.58 -9.51 3.64
C LYS A 44 13.12 -10.74 2.83
N PRO A 45 13.76 -11.91 3.01
CA PRO A 45 13.23 -13.17 2.50
C PRO A 45 11.79 -13.39 3.02
N ASP A 46 10.91 -13.91 2.17
CA ASP A 46 9.58 -14.33 2.60
C ASP A 46 9.68 -15.75 3.18
N THR A 47 9.51 -15.87 4.48
CA THR A 47 9.57 -17.14 5.20
C THR A 47 8.30 -17.97 5.06
N THR A 48 7.20 -17.39 4.55
CA THR A 48 5.93 -18.09 4.37
C THR A 48 5.73 -18.64 2.96
N ASN A 49 6.55 -18.18 2.01
CA ASN A 49 6.55 -18.59 0.61
C ASN A 49 7.97 -18.96 0.15
N ARG A 50 8.27 -20.26 0.08
CA ARG A 50 9.61 -20.74 -0.35
C ARG A 50 9.91 -20.46 -1.82
N PHE A 51 8.91 -20.05 -2.61
CA PHE A 51 9.03 -19.75 -4.03
C PHE A 51 9.19 -18.25 -4.31
N ALA A 52 9.17 -17.42 -3.26
CA ALA A 52 9.16 -15.97 -3.34
C ALA A 52 10.31 -15.38 -4.17
N ASP A 53 11.47 -16.02 -4.15
CA ASP A 53 12.67 -15.57 -4.88
C ASP A 53 13.07 -16.57 -5.99
N VAL A 54 12.16 -17.46 -6.41
CA VAL A 54 12.40 -18.43 -7.51
C VAL A 54 12.04 -17.79 -8.86
N PRO A 55 13.00 -17.60 -9.80
CA PRO A 55 12.72 -16.91 -11.06
C PRO A 55 11.61 -17.56 -11.91
N ALA A 56 11.53 -18.90 -11.91
CA ALA A 56 10.49 -19.63 -12.62
C ALA A 56 9.09 -19.38 -12.02
N ALA A 57 8.98 -19.23 -10.69
CA ALA A 57 7.75 -18.89 -10.00
C ALA A 57 7.33 -17.45 -10.31
N ALA A 58 8.24 -16.49 -10.23
CA ALA A 58 7.98 -15.10 -10.61
C ALA A 58 7.55 -14.98 -12.08
N ALA A 59 8.18 -15.74 -12.99
CA ALA A 59 7.78 -15.75 -14.38
C ALA A 59 6.36 -16.33 -14.57
N LEU A 60 5.96 -17.35 -13.80
CA LEU A 60 4.59 -17.88 -13.85
C LEU A 60 3.60 -16.87 -13.25
N GLY A 61 3.94 -16.28 -12.11
CA GLY A 61 3.18 -15.20 -11.48
C GLY A 61 2.92 -14.05 -12.43
N SER A 62 3.94 -13.61 -13.16
CA SER A 62 3.80 -12.58 -14.19
C SER A 62 2.80 -13.02 -15.27
N THR A 63 2.92 -14.23 -15.80
CA THR A 63 1.93 -14.76 -16.77
C THR A 63 0.50 -14.71 -16.21
N LEU A 64 0.28 -15.18 -14.98
CA LEU A 64 -1.04 -15.20 -14.35
C LEU A 64 -1.57 -13.79 -14.04
N PHE A 65 -0.70 -12.85 -13.68
CA PHE A 65 -1.06 -11.46 -13.38
C PHE A 65 -1.73 -10.76 -14.58
N PHE A 66 -1.32 -11.10 -15.80
CA PHE A 66 -1.87 -10.54 -17.04
C PHE A 66 -2.91 -11.45 -17.72
N ASP A 67 -3.17 -12.65 -17.20
CA ASP A 67 -4.06 -13.64 -17.83
C ASP A 67 -5.54 -13.36 -17.49
N GLN A 68 -6.33 -12.89 -18.46
CA GLN A 68 -7.76 -12.66 -18.27
C GLN A 68 -8.56 -13.97 -18.09
N GLY A 69 -7.98 -15.12 -18.45
CA GLY A 69 -8.54 -16.44 -18.13
C GLY A 69 -8.61 -16.72 -16.63
N MET A 70 -7.95 -15.90 -15.80
CA MET A 70 -8.07 -15.91 -14.35
C MET A 70 -9.33 -15.17 -13.84
N SER A 71 -10.34 -14.93 -14.68
CA SER A 71 -11.64 -14.40 -14.27
C SER A 71 -12.79 -15.21 -14.85
N ARG A 72 -13.94 -15.18 -14.16
CA ARG A 72 -15.12 -15.96 -14.56
C ARG A 72 -15.65 -15.57 -15.94
N ASP A 73 -15.58 -14.29 -16.30
CA ASP A 73 -16.08 -13.79 -17.58
C ASP A 73 -14.99 -13.72 -18.67
N GLY A 74 -13.74 -14.01 -18.33
CA GLY A 74 -12.61 -13.99 -19.25
C GLY A 74 -12.14 -12.59 -19.64
N ASN A 75 -12.58 -11.52 -18.95
CA ASN A 75 -12.27 -10.14 -19.31
C ASN A 75 -11.42 -9.39 -18.27
N VAL A 76 -11.23 -9.96 -17.07
CA VAL A 76 -10.54 -9.31 -15.96
C VAL A 76 -9.26 -10.08 -15.60
N SER A 77 -8.17 -9.36 -15.39
CA SER A 77 -6.94 -9.88 -14.78
C SER A 77 -6.45 -8.91 -13.70
N CYS A 78 -5.36 -9.24 -13.01
CA CYS A 78 -4.76 -8.31 -12.05
C CYS A 78 -4.39 -6.98 -12.73
N SER A 79 -3.89 -7.04 -13.96
CA SER A 79 -3.49 -5.86 -14.75
C SER A 79 -4.64 -4.96 -15.20
N THR A 80 -5.89 -5.43 -15.16
CA THR A 80 -7.06 -4.58 -15.44
C THR A 80 -7.16 -3.43 -14.44
N CYS A 81 -6.88 -3.72 -13.16
CA CYS A 81 -6.93 -2.75 -12.06
C CYS A 81 -5.53 -2.24 -11.64
N HIS A 82 -4.48 -3.01 -11.91
CA HIS A 82 -3.10 -2.69 -11.58
C HIS A 82 -2.26 -2.45 -12.84
N LYS A 83 -2.49 -1.31 -13.51
CA LYS A 83 -1.87 -1.00 -14.82
C LYS A 83 -0.40 -0.56 -14.64
N ILE A 84 0.53 -1.20 -15.35
CA ILE A 84 1.97 -0.92 -15.24
C ILE A 84 2.27 0.57 -15.51
N ASP A 85 1.67 1.13 -16.55
CA ASP A 85 1.86 2.52 -17.00
C ASP A 85 1.16 3.56 -16.10
N ARG A 86 0.56 3.09 -15.00
CA ARG A 86 -0.10 3.91 -13.97
C ARG A 86 0.41 3.58 -12.57
N GLN A 87 1.63 3.06 -12.44
CA GLN A 87 2.22 2.62 -11.16
C GLN A 87 1.40 1.53 -10.46
N PHE A 88 0.83 0.62 -11.25
CA PHE A 88 0.03 -0.51 -10.78
C PHE A 88 -1.24 -0.08 -10.01
N GLN A 89 -1.96 0.90 -10.55
CA GLN A 89 -3.33 1.26 -10.17
C GLN A 89 -4.15 1.67 -11.43
N ASP A 90 -5.41 2.09 -11.29
CA ASP A 90 -6.35 2.23 -12.42
C ASP A 90 -6.98 3.61 -12.64
N ASP A 91 -6.61 4.62 -11.84
CA ASP A 91 -7.10 6.00 -11.82
C ASP A 91 -8.61 6.12 -11.47
N LEU A 92 -9.19 5.11 -10.83
CA LEU A 92 -10.61 5.07 -10.47
C LEU A 92 -10.85 5.19 -8.96
N PRO A 93 -11.96 5.83 -8.52
CA PRO A 93 -12.31 5.87 -7.10
C PRO A 93 -12.67 4.49 -6.55
N GLN A 94 -13.32 3.67 -7.39
CA GLN A 94 -13.51 2.25 -7.18
C GLN A 94 -13.19 1.53 -8.50
N SER A 95 -12.45 0.44 -8.39
CA SER A 95 -12.07 -0.38 -9.53
C SER A 95 -13.28 -1.10 -10.13
N VAL A 96 -13.14 -1.46 -11.40
CA VAL A 96 -14.17 -2.20 -12.15
C VAL A 96 -13.57 -3.53 -12.60
N GLY A 97 -13.91 -4.60 -11.89
CA GLY A 97 -13.73 -5.98 -12.35
C GLY A 97 -15.01 -6.47 -13.01
N VAL A 98 -15.44 -7.69 -12.65
CA VAL A 98 -16.76 -8.23 -13.01
C VAL A 98 -17.87 -7.37 -12.41
N GLY A 99 -17.60 -6.70 -11.29
CA GLY A 99 -18.43 -5.66 -10.70
C GLY A 99 -17.62 -4.42 -10.31
N ARG A 100 -18.29 -3.42 -9.73
CA ARG A 100 -17.61 -2.27 -9.13
C ARG A 100 -17.23 -2.60 -7.68
N THR A 101 -15.97 -2.35 -7.31
CA THR A 101 -15.48 -2.62 -5.96
C THR A 101 -15.91 -1.54 -4.95
N ASN A 102 -15.59 -1.74 -3.67
CA ASN A 102 -15.90 -0.77 -2.60
C ASN A 102 -14.70 0.09 -2.21
N ARG A 103 -13.53 -0.14 -2.80
CA ARG A 103 -12.28 0.54 -2.46
C ARG A 103 -11.45 0.79 -3.71
N ARG A 104 -10.61 1.81 -3.63
CA ARG A 104 -9.59 2.11 -4.63
C ARG A 104 -8.52 1.01 -4.65
N SER A 105 -8.06 0.62 -5.84
CA SER A 105 -6.87 -0.23 -5.97
C SER A 105 -5.63 0.42 -5.35
N MET A 106 -4.87 -0.31 -4.53
CA MET A 106 -3.59 0.20 -4.01
C MET A 106 -2.48 0.04 -5.06
N PRO A 107 -1.49 0.96 -5.13
CA PRO A 107 -0.31 0.74 -5.95
C PRO A 107 0.51 -0.46 -5.43
N LEU A 108 1.20 -1.16 -6.33
CA LEU A 108 1.98 -2.36 -6.00
C LEU A 108 3.49 -2.12 -5.83
N ALA A 109 4.00 -0.94 -6.15
CA ALA A 109 5.43 -0.65 -6.00
C ALA A 109 5.88 -0.75 -4.53
N GLY A 110 6.86 -1.62 -4.28
CA GLY A 110 7.40 -1.92 -2.96
C GLY A 110 6.43 -2.67 -2.04
N ILE A 111 5.36 -3.29 -2.58
CA ILE A 111 4.29 -3.90 -1.77
C ILE A 111 4.79 -5.08 -0.92
N ALA A 112 5.78 -5.82 -1.42
CA ALA A 112 6.36 -6.97 -0.73
C ALA A 112 7.02 -6.65 0.62
N ARG A 113 7.18 -5.37 0.94
CA ARG A 113 7.75 -4.89 2.20
C ARG A 113 6.68 -4.61 3.27
N ASN A 114 5.40 -4.73 2.91
CA ASN A 114 4.31 -4.51 3.85
C ASN A 114 4.09 -5.75 4.73
N PRO A 115 3.95 -5.60 6.06
CA PRO A 115 3.56 -6.69 6.95
C PRO A 115 2.07 -7.07 6.80
N TRP A 116 1.24 -6.10 6.39
CA TRP A 116 -0.20 -6.26 6.21
C TRP A 116 -0.62 -5.74 4.85
N LEU A 117 -1.51 -6.47 4.18
CA LEU A 117 -1.96 -6.21 2.82
C LEU A 117 -3.45 -5.82 2.78
N PHE A 118 -3.85 -5.14 1.71
CA PHE A 118 -5.07 -4.31 1.63
C PHE A 118 -5.05 -3.06 2.51
N TRP A 119 -6.04 -2.18 2.32
CA TRP A 119 -6.24 -0.97 3.13
C TRP A 119 -6.52 -1.24 4.60
N ASP A 120 -7.06 -2.40 4.96
CA ASP A 120 -7.45 -2.78 6.33
C ASP A 120 -6.57 -3.88 6.93
N GLY A 121 -5.61 -4.41 6.15
CA GLY A 121 -4.70 -5.43 6.62
C GLY A 121 -5.32 -6.81 6.79
N ARG A 122 -6.42 -7.13 6.09
CA ARG A 122 -7.09 -8.44 6.23
C ARG A 122 -6.28 -9.64 5.71
N ARG A 123 -5.06 -9.42 5.22
CA ARG A 123 -4.10 -10.46 4.82
C ARG A 123 -2.71 -10.11 5.34
N ASP A 124 -2.00 -11.13 5.80
CA ASP A 124 -0.69 -11.06 6.47
C ASP A 124 0.48 -11.46 5.57
N SER A 125 0.19 -11.86 4.33
CA SER A 125 1.20 -12.18 3.33
C SER A 125 0.74 -11.75 1.94
N LEU A 126 1.71 -11.47 1.06
CA LEU A 126 1.44 -11.08 -0.32
C LEU A 126 0.77 -12.20 -1.09
N TRP A 127 1.19 -13.45 -0.85
CA TRP A 127 0.60 -14.61 -1.53
C TRP A 127 -0.83 -14.88 -1.08
N ALA A 128 -1.19 -14.70 0.20
CA ALA A 128 -2.57 -14.81 0.65
C ALA A 128 -3.45 -13.65 0.13
N GLN A 129 -2.87 -12.45 -0.03
CA GLN A 129 -3.56 -11.34 -0.66
C GLN A 129 -3.91 -11.62 -2.12
N ALA A 130 -2.97 -12.14 -2.90
CA ALA A 130 -3.16 -12.44 -4.32
C ALA A 130 -4.33 -13.43 -4.58
N LEU A 131 -4.69 -14.26 -3.61
CA LEU A 131 -5.81 -15.20 -3.72
C LEU A 131 -7.19 -14.53 -3.64
N THR A 132 -7.28 -13.41 -2.93
CA THR A 132 -8.59 -12.82 -2.59
C THR A 132 -9.33 -12.25 -3.80
N PRO A 133 -8.68 -11.49 -4.72
CA PRO A 133 -9.37 -10.99 -5.92
C PRO A 133 -9.89 -12.09 -6.84
N LEU A 134 -9.22 -13.26 -6.87
CA LEU A 134 -9.58 -14.40 -7.71
C LEU A 134 -11.02 -14.88 -7.44
N GLU A 135 -11.44 -14.94 -6.16
CA GLU A 135 -12.77 -15.43 -5.75
C GLU A 135 -13.76 -14.30 -5.39
N ASN A 136 -13.34 -13.03 -5.35
CA ASN A 136 -14.24 -11.93 -5.00
C ASN A 136 -15.25 -11.69 -6.15
N PRO A 137 -16.56 -11.70 -5.88
CA PRO A 137 -17.61 -11.57 -6.91
C PRO A 137 -17.62 -10.21 -7.64
N LEU A 138 -17.02 -9.17 -7.06
CA LEU A 138 -16.88 -7.86 -7.68
C LEU A 138 -15.57 -7.72 -8.47
N GLU A 139 -14.60 -8.59 -8.24
CA GLU A 139 -13.27 -8.51 -8.87
C GLU A 139 -13.17 -9.53 -10.02
N GLN A 140 -12.56 -10.71 -9.82
CA GLN A 140 -12.44 -11.72 -10.88
C GLN A 140 -13.53 -12.80 -10.83
N ALA A 141 -14.25 -12.90 -9.72
CA ALA A 141 -15.45 -13.71 -9.53
C ALA A 141 -15.32 -15.21 -9.89
N GLY A 142 -14.10 -15.76 -9.86
CA GLY A 142 -13.84 -17.18 -10.12
C GLY A 142 -14.11 -18.06 -8.90
N ASN A 143 -13.77 -19.34 -9.02
CA ASN A 143 -13.89 -20.31 -7.93
C ASN A 143 -12.65 -21.22 -7.86
N ARG A 144 -12.34 -21.70 -6.66
CA ARG A 144 -11.10 -22.41 -6.36
C ARG A 144 -10.84 -23.65 -7.22
N ALA A 145 -11.83 -24.53 -7.36
CA ALA A 145 -11.67 -25.76 -8.14
C ALA A 145 -11.48 -25.49 -9.63
N ALA A 146 -12.23 -24.52 -10.18
CA ALA A 146 -12.07 -24.12 -11.58
C ALA A 146 -10.64 -23.60 -11.85
N PHE A 147 -10.06 -22.83 -10.94
CA PHE A 147 -8.66 -22.39 -11.08
C PHE A 147 -7.67 -23.55 -10.98
N ALA A 148 -7.89 -24.53 -10.10
CA ALA A 148 -7.01 -25.70 -10.04
C ALA A 148 -7.01 -26.48 -11.37
N HIS A 149 -8.20 -26.71 -11.93
CA HIS A 149 -8.36 -27.32 -13.26
C HIS A 149 -7.75 -26.48 -14.38
N TYR A 150 -7.90 -25.16 -14.32
CA TYR A 150 -7.31 -24.23 -15.29
C TYR A 150 -5.78 -24.30 -15.27
N ILE A 151 -5.18 -24.29 -14.08
CA ILE A 151 -3.73 -24.44 -13.92
C ILE A 151 -3.26 -25.79 -14.45
N GLN A 152 -3.93 -26.89 -14.10
CA GLN A 152 -3.57 -28.22 -14.62
C GLN A 152 -3.60 -28.23 -16.15
N LYS A 153 -4.68 -27.73 -16.75
CA LYS A 153 -4.88 -27.76 -18.20
C LYS A 153 -3.90 -26.87 -18.97
N ARG A 154 -3.67 -25.64 -18.50
CA ARG A 154 -2.94 -24.62 -19.26
C ARG A 154 -1.47 -24.50 -18.86
N PHE A 155 -1.13 -24.84 -17.62
CA PHE A 155 0.17 -24.59 -17.04
C PHE A 155 0.77 -25.81 -16.33
N GLY A 156 0.20 -27.01 -16.48
CA GLY A 156 0.58 -28.20 -15.72
C GLY A 156 2.08 -28.49 -15.67
N GLU A 157 2.74 -28.63 -16.83
CA GLU A 157 4.19 -28.87 -16.88
C GLU A 157 5.03 -27.75 -16.24
N ARG A 158 4.57 -26.50 -16.33
CA ARG A 158 5.26 -25.36 -15.73
C ARG A 158 5.06 -25.35 -14.21
N TYR A 159 3.83 -25.61 -13.77
CA TYR A 159 3.50 -25.78 -12.36
C TYR A 159 4.35 -26.88 -11.74
N GLU A 160 4.42 -28.07 -12.37
CA GLU A 160 5.09 -29.23 -11.78
C GLU A 160 6.60 -29.04 -11.63
N ARG A 161 7.23 -28.36 -12.59
CA ARG A 161 8.65 -27.98 -12.49
C ARG A 161 8.94 -27.01 -11.36
N ILE A 162 7.98 -26.18 -10.95
CA ILE A 162 8.16 -25.16 -9.91
C ILE A 162 7.79 -25.74 -8.54
N PHE A 163 6.61 -26.34 -8.43
CA PHE A 163 5.96 -26.67 -7.16
C PHE A 163 6.05 -28.16 -6.79
N GLY A 164 6.41 -29.03 -7.73
CA GLY A 164 6.26 -30.48 -7.62
C GLY A 164 4.95 -30.98 -8.24
N PRO A 165 4.67 -32.29 -8.18
CA PRO A 165 3.58 -32.93 -8.91
C PRO A 165 2.21 -32.30 -8.60
N LEU A 166 1.37 -32.20 -9.62
CA LEU A 166 -0.03 -31.82 -9.42
C LEU A 166 -0.78 -32.93 -8.68
N PRO A 167 -1.72 -32.59 -7.77
CA PRO A 167 -2.62 -33.57 -7.21
C PRO A 167 -3.56 -34.13 -8.29
N ASP A 168 -4.13 -35.31 -8.04
CA ASP A 168 -5.15 -35.88 -8.90
C ASP A 168 -6.48 -35.11 -8.75
N LEU A 169 -6.81 -34.31 -9.75
CA LEU A 169 -8.02 -33.51 -9.80
C LEU A 169 -9.19 -34.22 -10.49
N SER A 170 -9.03 -35.47 -10.96
CA SER A 170 -10.05 -36.16 -11.79
C SER A 170 -11.41 -36.30 -11.09
N ALA A 171 -11.41 -36.47 -9.76
CA ALA A 171 -12.61 -36.57 -8.94
C ALA A 171 -13.05 -35.22 -8.32
N VAL A 172 -12.33 -34.13 -8.59
CA VAL A 172 -12.68 -32.79 -8.10
C VAL A 172 -13.72 -32.17 -9.05
N PRO A 173 -14.87 -31.69 -8.53
CA PRO A 173 -15.87 -31.01 -9.35
C PRO A 173 -15.27 -29.84 -10.14
N ALA A 174 -15.78 -29.59 -11.35
CA ALA A 174 -15.29 -28.49 -12.19
C ALA A 174 -15.44 -27.11 -11.52
N ASN A 175 -16.51 -26.92 -10.73
CA ASN A 175 -16.78 -25.68 -10.01
C ASN A 175 -17.12 -25.98 -8.55
N ALA A 176 -16.27 -25.52 -7.64
CA ALA A 176 -16.46 -25.64 -6.20
C ALA A 176 -15.61 -24.58 -5.49
N SER A 177 -16.21 -23.88 -4.52
CA SER A 177 -15.53 -22.89 -3.69
C SER A 177 -16.27 -22.67 -2.38
N PRO A 178 -15.56 -22.40 -1.27
CA PRO A 178 -16.21 -21.98 -0.03
C PRO A 178 -16.81 -20.56 -0.10
N LEU A 179 -16.43 -19.75 -1.09
CA LEU A 179 -16.86 -18.34 -1.27
C LEU A 179 -17.75 -18.12 -2.50
N GLY A 180 -18.06 -19.18 -3.24
CA GLY A 180 -18.87 -19.12 -4.46
C GLY A 180 -20.37 -18.96 -4.20
N ASN A 181 -21.18 -19.17 -5.23
CA ASN A 181 -22.64 -19.25 -5.10
C ASN A 181 -23.08 -20.52 -4.33
N GLU A 182 -24.38 -20.64 -4.05
CA GLU A 182 -24.92 -21.75 -3.25
C GLU A 182 -24.56 -23.14 -3.82
N ALA A 183 -24.59 -23.31 -5.14
CA ALA A 183 -24.25 -24.58 -5.79
C ALA A 183 -22.75 -24.89 -5.68
N GLU A 184 -21.89 -23.88 -5.85
CA GLU A 184 -20.43 -24.01 -5.69
C GLU A 184 -20.03 -24.33 -4.24
N GLN A 185 -20.72 -23.72 -3.26
CA GLN A 185 -20.52 -24.03 -1.85
C GLN A 185 -21.02 -25.42 -1.48
N ALA A 186 -22.15 -25.87 -2.03
CA ALA A 186 -22.65 -27.22 -1.83
C ALA A 186 -21.69 -28.26 -2.43
N ALA A 187 -21.20 -28.02 -3.65
CA ALA A 187 -20.19 -28.86 -4.28
C ALA A 187 -18.90 -28.92 -3.45
N TRP A 188 -18.43 -27.77 -2.93
CA TRP A 188 -17.27 -27.71 -2.05
C TRP A 188 -17.47 -28.56 -0.80
N LYS A 189 -18.59 -28.40 -0.09
CA LYS A 189 -18.90 -29.14 1.15
C LYS A 189 -19.06 -30.66 0.93
N ALA A 190 -19.39 -31.09 -0.29
CA ALA A 190 -19.50 -32.50 -0.65
C ALA A 190 -18.15 -33.16 -0.94
N MET A 191 -17.07 -32.39 -1.14
CA MET A 191 -15.74 -32.93 -1.36
C MET A 191 -15.16 -33.54 -0.07
N THR A 192 -14.24 -34.49 -0.23
CA THR A 192 -13.45 -34.98 0.91
C THR A 192 -12.46 -33.92 1.38
N ALA A 193 -12.00 -34.02 2.63
CA ALA A 193 -10.98 -33.13 3.15
C ALA A 193 -9.68 -33.17 2.32
N ALA A 194 -9.30 -34.33 1.77
CA ALA A 194 -8.15 -34.47 0.89
C ALA A 194 -8.32 -33.67 -0.41
N GLN A 195 -9.49 -33.79 -1.06
CA GLN A 195 -9.80 -33.01 -2.26
C GLN A 195 -9.80 -31.50 -2.00
N MET A 196 -10.35 -31.05 -0.87
CA MET A 196 -10.27 -29.64 -0.46
C MET A 196 -8.82 -29.19 -0.27
N ASP A 197 -7.99 -30.01 0.37
CA ASP A 197 -6.57 -29.69 0.62
C ASP A 197 -5.77 -29.62 -0.70
N ASP A 198 -6.01 -30.55 -1.62
CA ASP A 198 -5.40 -30.58 -2.96
C ASP A 198 -5.74 -29.33 -3.77
N VAL A 199 -7.03 -28.94 -3.81
CA VAL A 199 -7.47 -27.71 -4.47
C VAL A 199 -6.85 -26.48 -3.81
N ASN A 200 -6.83 -26.43 -2.48
CA ASN A 200 -6.20 -25.33 -1.74
C ASN A 200 -4.67 -25.26 -1.94
N ARG A 201 -4.00 -26.39 -2.14
CA ARG A 201 -2.58 -26.46 -2.44
C ARG A 201 -2.26 -25.86 -3.80
N VAL A 202 -3.03 -26.23 -4.83
CA VAL A 202 -2.88 -25.61 -6.16
C VAL A 202 -3.20 -24.12 -6.08
N PHE A 203 -4.28 -23.75 -5.38
CA PHE A 203 -4.69 -22.37 -5.23
C PHE A 203 -3.65 -21.52 -4.49
N SER A 204 -3.13 -21.98 -3.35
CA SER A 204 -2.04 -21.28 -2.64
C SER A 204 -0.79 -21.10 -3.50
N ASN A 205 -0.44 -22.09 -4.33
CA ASN A 205 0.69 -21.98 -5.26
C ASN A 205 0.46 -20.94 -6.37
N ILE A 206 -0.78 -20.69 -6.81
CA ILE A 206 -1.12 -19.55 -7.68
C ILE A 206 -0.75 -18.24 -6.98
N GLY A 207 -1.22 -18.05 -5.74
CA GLY A 207 -0.91 -16.86 -4.93
C GLY A 207 0.59 -16.69 -4.71
N LYS A 208 1.32 -17.78 -4.43
CA LYS A 208 2.77 -17.77 -4.23
C LYS A 208 3.54 -17.39 -5.50
N ALA A 209 3.07 -17.83 -6.68
CA ALA A 209 3.66 -17.43 -7.95
C ALA A 209 3.44 -15.93 -8.21
N ILE A 210 2.21 -15.45 -8.05
CA ILE A 210 1.85 -14.03 -8.23
C ILE A 210 2.66 -13.16 -7.27
N ALA A 211 2.76 -13.54 -5.99
CA ALA A 211 3.57 -12.83 -5.01
C ALA A 211 5.06 -12.80 -5.39
N ALA A 212 5.61 -13.88 -5.97
CA ALA A 212 6.99 -13.89 -6.45
C ALA A 212 7.21 -12.87 -7.59
N PHE A 213 6.22 -12.65 -8.45
CA PHE A 213 6.26 -11.57 -9.44
C PHE A 213 6.16 -10.20 -8.79
N GLU A 214 5.17 -9.99 -7.90
CA GLU A 214 4.94 -8.70 -7.25
C GLU A 214 6.11 -8.26 -6.36
N ARG A 215 6.90 -9.20 -5.83
CA ARG A 215 8.18 -8.94 -5.16
C ARG A 215 9.21 -8.23 -6.02
N SER A 216 9.14 -8.37 -7.35
CA SER A 216 10.04 -7.67 -8.27
C SER A 216 9.65 -6.21 -8.54
N ILE A 217 8.46 -5.79 -8.10
CA ILE A 217 7.95 -4.44 -8.34
C ILE A 217 8.46 -3.52 -7.21
N GLU A 218 9.65 -2.94 -7.41
CA GLU A 218 10.26 -2.00 -6.45
C GLU A 218 9.97 -0.53 -6.83
N PRO A 219 9.96 0.40 -5.87
CA PRO A 219 9.83 1.82 -6.18
C PRO A 219 11.09 2.33 -6.90
N ALA A 220 10.89 3.27 -7.83
CA ALA A 220 11.99 3.97 -8.48
C ALA A 220 12.48 5.16 -7.64
N GLN A 221 13.73 5.56 -7.85
CA GLN A 221 14.24 6.83 -7.33
C GLN A 221 13.54 8.00 -8.02
N THR A 222 13.24 9.02 -7.23
CA THR A 222 12.54 10.24 -7.63
C THR A 222 13.45 11.46 -7.47
N ARG A 223 13.01 12.64 -7.92
CA ARG A 223 13.70 13.92 -7.70
C ARG A 223 13.95 14.16 -6.22
N PHE A 224 13.00 13.81 -5.36
CA PHE A 224 13.19 13.88 -3.92
C PHE A 224 14.40 13.08 -3.45
N ASP A 225 14.56 11.84 -3.92
CA ASP A 225 15.66 10.97 -3.47
C ASP A 225 17.03 11.56 -3.86
N ARG A 226 17.15 12.09 -5.09
CA ARG A 226 18.38 12.75 -5.57
C ARG A 226 18.67 14.02 -4.77
N PHE A 227 17.67 14.86 -4.56
CA PHE A 227 17.78 16.05 -3.71
C PHE A 227 18.23 15.72 -2.28
N ALA A 228 17.61 14.72 -1.65
CA ALA A 228 17.91 14.35 -0.27
C ALA A 228 19.34 13.80 -0.10
N ILE A 229 19.84 13.05 -1.09
CA ILE A 229 21.22 12.54 -1.12
C ILE A 229 22.23 13.68 -1.25
N ASP A 230 21.97 14.64 -2.15
CA ASP A 230 22.85 15.81 -2.33
C ASP A 230 22.85 16.69 -1.07
N LEU A 231 21.67 16.92 -0.48
CA LEU A 231 21.53 17.68 0.77
C LEU A 231 22.30 17.02 1.93
N ALA A 232 22.27 15.69 2.04
CA ALA A 232 22.94 14.95 3.11
C ALA A 232 24.47 14.93 2.94
N SER A 233 24.96 14.89 1.70
CA SER A 233 26.40 14.91 1.39
C SER A 233 27.01 16.31 1.37
N GLY A 234 26.18 17.35 1.39
CA GLY A 234 26.63 18.74 1.18
C GLY A 234 26.95 19.06 -0.28
N ALA A 235 26.62 18.16 -1.21
CA ALA A 235 26.72 18.41 -2.63
C ALA A 235 25.67 19.44 -3.06
N LYS A 236 25.96 20.19 -4.13
CA LYS A 236 24.96 21.06 -4.76
C LYS A 236 24.06 20.18 -5.63
N PRO A 237 22.73 20.25 -5.46
CA PRO A 237 21.80 19.58 -6.36
C PRO A 237 22.08 19.98 -7.81
N LYS A 238 21.98 19.01 -8.72
CA LYS A 238 21.93 19.30 -10.16
C LYS A 238 20.73 20.20 -10.45
N ALA A 239 20.77 20.98 -11.54
CA ALA A 239 19.74 21.97 -11.83
C ALA A 239 18.32 21.38 -11.84
N ASP A 240 18.14 20.21 -12.45
CA ASP A 240 16.83 19.52 -12.54
C ASP A 240 16.41 18.85 -11.22
N ASP A 241 17.34 18.70 -10.27
CA ASP A 241 17.10 18.11 -8.94
C ASP A 241 16.96 19.17 -7.83
N ALA A 242 17.23 20.44 -8.15
CA ALA A 242 17.15 21.53 -7.20
C ALA A 242 15.69 21.88 -6.89
N PHE A 243 15.32 21.81 -5.62
CA PHE A 243 14.01 22.22 -5.17
C PHE A 243 13.84 23.74 -5.25
N SER A 244 12.67 24.15 -5.73
CA SER A 244 12.16 25.52 -5.64
C SER A 244 11.94 25.95 -4.19
N GLN A 245 11.79 27.26 -3.95
CA GLN A 245 11.48 27.76 -2.60
C GLN A 245 10.17 27.20 -2.04
N GLU A 246 9.20 26.91 -2.91
CA GLU A 246 7.91 26.34 -2.53
C GLU A 246 8.04 24.87 -2.12
N GLU A 247 8.78 24.06 -2.87
CA GLU A 247 9.04 22.66 -2.50
C GLU A 247 9.88 22.54 -1.23
N MET A 248 10.87 23.43 -1.05
CA MET A 248 11.66 23.52 0.19
C MET A 248 10.78 23.84 1.40
N LEU A 249 9.85 24.78 1.25
CA LEU A 249 8.86 25.10 2.28
C LEU A 249 7.95 23.90 2.56
N GLY A 250 7.47 23.23 1.52
CA GLY A 250 6.62 22.03 1.63
C GLY A 250 7.29 20.91 2.40
N LEU A 251 8.55 20.61 2.08
CA LEU A 251 9.34 19.61 2.80
C LEU A 251 9.53 20.00 4.27
N LYS A 252 9.82 21.28 4.54
CA LYS A 252 9.98 21.78 5.92
C LYS A 252 8.69 21.67 6.74
N LEU A 253 7.54 21.93 6.12
CA LEU A 253 6.23 21.72 6.75
C LEU A 253 5.99 20.23 7.00
N PHE A 254 6.26 19.37 6.02
CA PHE A 254 6.03 17.93 6.07
C PHE A 254 6.77 17.26 7.24
N ILE A 255 8.05 17.60 7.44
CA ILE A 255 8.90 17.05 8.52
C ILE A 255 8.77 17.81 9.85
N GLY A 256 7.98 18.89 9.89
CA GLY A 256 7.89 19.81 11.01
C GLY A 256 6.46 20.17 11.33
N LYS A 257 6.08 21.43 11.11
CA LYS A 257 4.80 22.02 11.55
C LYS A 257 3.56 21.20 11.18
N ALA A 258 3.52 20.57 10.01
CA ALA A 258 2.36 19.80 9.55
C ALA A 258 2.34 18.35 10.07
N ASN A 259 3.41 17.89 10.72
CA ASN A 259 3.55 16.56 11.32
C ASN A 259 3.25 15.37 10.39
N CYS A 260 3.31 15.56 9.05
CA CYS A 260 3.00 14.48 8.10
C CYS A 260 3.96 13.30 8.26
N VAL A 261 5.23 13.58 8.59
CA VAL A 261 6.27 12.59 8.80
C VAL A 261 6.00 11.63 9.97
N THR A 262 5.08 11.93 10.88
CA THR A 262 4.81 11.02 12.03
C THR A 262 4.27 9.68 11.55
N CYS A 263 3.39 9.68 10.55
CA CYS A 263 2.84 8.47 9.93
C CYS A 263 3.54 8.17 8.59
N HIS A 264 3.89 9.20 7.83
CA HIS A 264 4.55 9.07 6.53
C HIS A 264 6.08 9.19 6.65
N ASN A 265 6.69 8.23 7.37
CA ASN A 265 8.13 8.18 7.63
C ASN A 265 8.87 7.13 6.80
N GLY A 266 10.20 7.17 6.94
CA GLY A 266 11.14 6.24 6.35
C GLY A 266 11.18 6.30 4.82
N PRO A 267 12.00 5.45 4.21
CA PRO A 267 12.24 5.47 2.77
C PRO A 267 11.03 5.08 1.93
N ARG A 268 9.87 4.72 2.51
CA ARG A 268 8.63 4.48 1.76
C ARG A 268 7.53 5.49 2.09
N PHE A 269 7.77 6.47 2.95
CA PHE A 269 6.76 7.42 3.41
C PHE A 269 5.51 6.72 3.98
N THR A 270 5.73 5.70 4.81
CA THR A 270 4.68 4.94 5.50
C THR A 270 5.29 4.16 6.68
N ASP A 271 4.65 4.25 7.83
CA ASP A 271 4.88 3.41 9.00
C ASP A 271 4.26 2.00 8.86
N ASN A 272 3.38 1.78 7.88
CA ASN A 272 2.56 0.57 7.71
C ASN A 272 1.58 0.31 8.86
N ALA A 273 1.35 1.29 9.72
CA ALA A 273 0.36 1.22 10.79
C ALA A 273 -1.03 1.60 10.27
N PHE A 274 -2.04 1.39 11.11
CA PHE A 274 -3.45 1.63 10.79
C PHE A 274 -3.91 2.85 11.58
N HIS A 275 -4.47 3.83 10.88
CA HIS A 275 -4.93 5.07 11.50
C HIS A 275 -6.34 5.42 11.07
N ASN A 276 -7.11 5.98 12.00
CA ASN A 276 -8.35 6.65 11.68
C ASN A 276 -8.08 8.15 11.52
N THR A 277 -8.21 8.66 10.30
CA THR A 277 -7.95 10.07 9.97
C THR A 277 -9.23 10.88 9.81
N GLY A 278 -10.39 10.31 10.18
CA GLY A 278 -11.69 10.98 10.08
C GLY A 278 -12.26 11.10 8.67
N VAL A 279 -11.66 10.43 7.67
CA VAL A 279 -12.19 10.44 6.29
C VAL A 279 -13.63 9.90 6.26
N ARG A 280 -14.51 10.68 5.65
CA ARG A 280 -15.94 10.37 5.55
C ARG A 280 -16.18 9.14 4.65
N PRO A 281 -17.18 8.31 4.95
CA PRO A 281 -17.63 7.26 4.02
C PRO A 281 -18.12 7.85 2.70
N VAL A 282 -17.92 7.12 1.60
CA VAL A 282 -18.54 7.45 0.31
C VAL A 282 -20.01 7.03 0.36
N ARG A 283 -20.90 7.89 -0.15
CA ARG A 283 -22.33 7.58 -0.21
C ARG A 283 -22.57 6.30 -1.02
N ASP A 284 -23.55 5.51 -0.62
CA ASP A 284 -24.01 4.30 -1.32
C ASP A 284 -22.99 3.12 -1.33
N LEU A 285 -21.82 3.27 -0.70
CA LEU A 285 -20.94 2.13 -0.41
C LEU A 285 -21.33 1.43 0.90
N PRO A 286 -21.08 0.11 1.01
CA PRO A 286 -21.27 -0.62 2.27
C PRO A 286 -20.49 0.00 3.43
N LEU A 287 -20.95 -0.25 4.65
CA LEU A 287 -20.24 0.16 5.86
C LEU A 287 -18.83 -0.47 5.88
N ASP A 288 -17.82 0.37 6.01
CA ASP A 288 -16.43 -0.03 6.11
C ASP A 288 -15.87 0.36 7.49
N ARG A 289 -15.65 -0.62 8.35
CA ARG A 289 -15.05 -0.45 9.68
C ARG A 289 -13.53 -0.65 9.68
N GLY A 290 -12.91 -0.79 8.51
CA GLY A 290 -11.46 -0.85 8.34
C GLY A 290 -10.83 -2.02 9.10
N ARG A 291 -9.73 -1.74 9.81
CA ARG A 291 -8.94 -2.73 10.55
C ARG A 291 -9.77 -3.54 11.54
N PHE A 292 -10.81 -2.95 12.12
CA PHE A 292 -11.70 -3.61 13.09
C PHE A 292 -12.28 -4.93 12.55
N ASP A 293 -12.87 -4.92 11.35
CA ASP A 293 -13.43 -6.13 10.74
C ASP A 293 -12.34 -7.04 10.16
N ALA A 294 -11.21 -6.45 9.73
CA ALA A 294 -10.11 -7.19 9.12
C ALA A 294 -9.39 -8.14 10.09
N VAL A 295 -9.38 -7.85 11.40
CA VAL A 295 -8.79 -8.74 12.41
C VAL A 295 -9.45 -10.11 12.39
N ALA A 296 -10.78 -10.17 12.44
CA ALA A 296 -11.50 -11.44 12.39
C ALA A 296 -11.29 -12.16 11.05
N GLN A 297 -11.25 -11.40 9.94
CA GLN A 297 -11.04 -11.95 8.60
C GLN A 297 -9.68 -12.62 8.45
N VAL A 298 -8.59 -11.98 8.90
CA VAL A 298 -7.26 -12.59 8.78
C VAL A 298 -7.09 -13.78 9.72
N GLN A 299 -7.70 -13.76 10.91
CA GLN A 299 -7.67 -14.89 11.83
C GLN A 299 -8.43 -16.12 11.30
N ALA A 300 -9.52 -15.91 10.55
CA ALA A 300 -10.33 -16.98 9.96
C ALA A 300 -9.79 -17.48 8.62
N ASP A 301 -8.84 -16.78 8.00
CA ASP A 301 -8.32 -17.14 6.69
C ASP A 301 -7.45 -18.42 6.75
N PRO A 302 -7.82 -19.51 6.04
CA PRO A 302 -7.01 -20.73 6.01
C PRO A 302 -5.63 -20.55 5.35
N PHE A 303 -5.42 -19.43 4.63
CA PHE A 303 -4.16 -19.07 3.99
C PHE A 303 -3.33 -18.06 4.79
N ASN A 304 -3.72 -17.74 6.03
CA ASN A 304 -2.89 -16.90 6.89
C ASN A 304 -1.59 -17.64 7.31
N CYS A 305 -0.70 -16.94 8.00
CA CYS A 305 0.59 -17.45 8.42
C CYS A 305 0.50 -18.64 9.38
N PHE A 306 -0.60 -18.84 10.11
CA PHE A 306 -0.80 -20.06 10.91
C PHE A 306 -1.54 -21.19 10.17
N GLY A 307 -1.98 -20.92 8.94
CA GLY A 307 -2.64 -21.88 8.07
C GLY A 307 -1.73 -23.01 7.59
N ALA A 308 -2.36 -24.03 6.98
CA ALA A 308 -1.70 -25.25 6.52
C ALA A 308 -0.81 -25.04 5.28
N PHE A 309 -0.98 -23.92 4.56
CA PHE A 309 -0.35 -23.68 3.27
C PHE A 309 0.91 -22.79 3.34
N ARG A 310 1.35 -22.41 4.55
CA ARG A 310 2.65 -21.75 4.74
C ARG A 310 3.79 -22.73 4.48
N ASP A 311 4.90 -22.27 3.91
CA ASP A 311 6.09 -23.12 3.70
C ASP A 311 7.05 -23.16 4.91
N GLY A 312 7.16 -22.07 5.68
CA GLY A 312 8.11 -21.96 6.80
C GLY A 312 7.55 -22.31 8.18
N ASP A 313 8.33 -22.04 9.22
CA ASP A 313 7.95 -22.31 10.60
C ASP A 313 7.00 -21.24 11.17
N ALA A 314 6.20 -21.63 12.17
CA ALA A 314 5.24 -20.72 12.80
C ALA A 314 5.89 -19.60 13.63
N GLY A 315 7.20 -19.69 13.92
CA GLY A 315 8.00 -18.64 14.57
C GLY A 315 8.13 -17.38 13.72
N ALA A 316 8.03 -17.51 12.40
CA ALA A 316 8.02 -16.37 11.48
C ALA A 316 6.73 -15.52 11.53
N CYS A 317 5.65 -16.02 12.14
CA CYS A 317 4.33 -15.38 12.13
C CYS A 317 4.15 -14.30 13.22
N GLY A 318 5.19 -13.50 13.48
CA GLY A 318 5.19 -12.50 14.56
C GLY A 318 4.03 -11.50 14.45
N GLU A 319 3.80 -10.96 13.25
CA GLU A 319 2.73 -10.00 12.97
C GLU A 319 1.34 -10.55 13.36
N LEU A 320 1.01 -11.76 12.89
CA LEU A 320 -0.28 -12.38 13.22
C LEU A 320 -0.34 -12.87 14.67
N ARG A 321 0.79 -13.33 15.25
CA ARG A 321 0.85 -13.80 16.65
C ARG A 321 0.50 -12.68 17.63
N PHE A 322 1.05 -11.49 17.40
CA PHE A 322 0.93 -10.34 18.28
C PHE A 322 -0.06 -9.30 17.77
N ILE A 323 -0.97 -9.70 16.86
CA ILE A 323 -2.02 -8.82 16.35
C ILE A 323 -2.88 -8.29 17.51
N VAL A 324 -3.16 -6.99 17.48
CA VAL A 324 -4.15 -6.38 18.37
C VAL A 324 -5.53 -6.89 17.99
N LYS A 325 -6.16 -7.67 18.87
CA LYS A 325 -7.41 -8.38 18.57
C LYS A 325 -8.66 -7.49 18.72
N ALA A 326 -8.63 -6.57 19.67
CA ALA A 326 -9.73 -5.64 19.92
C ALA A 326 -9.17 -4.40 20.60
N ALA A 327 -9.37 -3.25 19.97
CA ALA A 327 -9.06 -1.95 20.54
C ALA A 327 -9.94 -0.88 19.84
N PRO A 328 -10.38 0.18 20.53
CA PRO A 328 -11.16 1.26 19.93
C PRO A 328 -10.47 1.90 18.71
N GLU A 329 -9.15 1.95 18.72
CA GLU A 329 -8.29 2.52 17.68
C GLU A 329 -8.37 1.74 16.36
N LEU A 330 -8.85 0.48 16.37
CA LEU A 330 -9.01 -0.29 15.13
C LEU A 330 -10.23 0.19 14.32
N MET A 331 -11.16 0.89 14.96
CA MET A 331 -12.42 1.30 14.33
C MET A 331 -12.16 2.34 13.24
N ARG A 332 -12.51 1.97 12.00
CA ARG A 332 -12.28 2.79 10.79
C ARG A 332 -10.81 3.18 10.61
N ALA A 333 -9.88 2.36 11.10
CA ALA A 333 -8.47 2.55 10.86
C ALA A 333 -8.04 1.88 9.55
N TYR A 334 -7.26 2.60 8.75
CA TYR A 334 -6.75 2.14 7.47
C TYR A 334 -5.23 2.30 7.43
N LYS A 335 -4.58 1.40 6.70
CA LYS A 335 -3.14 1.36 6.57
C LYS A 335 -2.63 2.65 5.92
N THR A 336 -1.63 3.29 6.53
CA THR A 336 -0.93 4.43 5.93
C THR A 336 -0.36 4.01 4.57
N PRO A 337 -0.84 4.58 3.44
CA PRO A 337 -0.29 4.23 2.13
C PRO A 337 1.09 4.88 1.96
N SER A 338 1.98 4.25 1.18
CA SER A 338 3.21 4.90 0.74
C SER A 338 2.87 6.15 -0.07
N LEU A 339 3.60 7.25 0.18
CA LEU A 339 3.47 8.47 -0.63
C LEU A 339 4.35 8.49 -1.88
N ARG A 340 5.18 7.46 -2.12
CA ARG A 340 5.92 7.35 -3.37
C ARG A 340 4.95 7.27 -4.54
N GLY A 341 5.15 8.11 -5.55
CA GLY A 341 4.29 8.24 -6.71
C GLY A 341 2.89 8.79 -6.42
N ALA A 342 2.61 9.30 -5.22
CA ALA A 342 1.26 9.70 -4.82
C ALA A 342 0.67 10.82 -5.71
N ALA A 343 1.48 11.77 -6.16
CA ALA A 343 0.96 12.91 -6.91
C ALA A 343 0.40 12.52 -8.30
N THR A 344 0.84 11.41 -8.86
CA THR A 344 0.42 10.94 -10.20
C THR A 344 -0.72 9.91 -10.15
N ARG A 345 -1.35 9.69 -8.98
CA ARG A 345 -2.37 8.65 -8.81
C ARG A 345 -3.66 9.14 -8.13
N PRO A 346 -4.33 10.17 -8.64
CA PRO A 346 -5.71 10.46 -8.23
C PRO A 346 -6.65 9.30 -8.61
N PRO A 347 -7.85 9.19 -8.02
CA PRO A 347 -8.29 9.87 -6.80
C PRO A 347 -7.57 9.31 -5.55
N TYR A 348 -7.84 9.85 -4.37
CA TYR A 348 -7.11 9.59 -3.12
C TYR A 348 -7.99 8.95 -2.04
N MET A 349 -7.34 8.49 -0.96
CA MET A 349 -7.92 7.74 0.15
C MET A 349 -8.39 6.32 -0.25
N HIS A 350 -8.89 5.56 0.73
CA HIS A 350 -9.15 4.13 0.57
C HIS A 350 -10.30 3.80 -0.37
N ALA A 351 -11.21 4.75 -0.63
CA ALA A 351 -12.35 4.59 -1.51
C ALA A 351 -12.51 5.78 -2.48
N GLY A 352 -11.42 6.49 -2.81
CA GLY A 352 -11.47 7.57 -3.81
C GLY A 352 -12.23 8.81 -3.36
N GLN A 353 -12.21 9.13 -2.06
CA GLN A 353 -12.97 10.25 -1.48
C GLN A 353 -12.57 11.63 -2.02
N PHE A 354 -11.31 11.80 -2.43
CA PHE A 354 -10.79 13.09 -2.89
C PHE A 354 -10.21 12.95 -4.28
N SER A 355 -10.43 13.95 -5.13
CA SER A 355 -9.95 13.97 -6.51
C SER A 355 -8.57 14.61 -6.63
N THR A 356 -8.16 15.42 -5.65
CA THR A 356 -6.92 16.23 -5.71
C THR A 356 -6.10 16.13 -4.42
N LEU A 357 -4.79 16.41 -4.51
CA LEU A 357 -3.94 16.50 -3.31
C LEU A 357 -4.31 17.71 -2.45
N GLU A 358 -4.84 18.76 -3.05
CA GLU A 358 -5.35 19.96 -2.38
C GLU A 358 -6.50 19.60 -1.44
N GLU A 359 -7.44 18.76 -1.88
CA GLU A 359 -8.51 18.23 -1.04
C GLU A 359 -7.98 17.35 0.10
N VAL A 360 -6.95 16.53 -0.18
CA VAL A 360 -6.27 15.72 0.85
C VAL A 360 -5.65 16.62 1.92
N VAL A 361 -4.88 17.64 1.52
CA VAL A 361 -4.23 18.57 2.46
C VAL A 361 -5.28 19.39 3.23
N ALA A 362 -6.38 19.80 2.57
CA ALA A 362 -7.49 20.47 3.23
C ALA A 362 -8.17 19.60 4.29
N HIS A 363 -8.34 18.29 4.02
CA HIS A 363 -8.86 17.32 4.99
C HIS A 363 -8.01 17.27 6.25
N TYR A 364 -6.69 17.14 6.12
CA TYR A 364 -5.78 17.12 7.28
C TYR A 364 -5.70 18.48 7.99
N ALA A 365 -5.77 19.59 7.26
CA ALA A 365 -5.79 20.92 7.88
C ALA A 365 -7.05 21.14 8.74
N LYS A 366 -8.19 20.65 8.26
CA LYS A 366 -9.48 20.73 8.99
C LYS A 366 -9.55 19.72 10.13
N ALA A 367 -9.03 18.51 9.92
CA ALA A 367 -9.04 17.38 10.85
C ALA A 367 -10.42 17.14 11.48
N GLU A 368 -11.41 16.85 10.63
CA GLU A 368 -12.76 16.57 11.11
C GLU A 368 -12.80 15.35 12.06
N ALA A 369 -13.75 15.39 12.99
CA ALA A 369 -14.02 14.24 13.85
C ALA A 369 -14.40 13.00 13.03
N ALA A 370 -13.95 11.84 13.48
CA ALA A 370 -14.31 10.58 12.85
C ALA A 370 -15.82 10.32 12.98
N VAL A 371 -16.40 9.73 11.95
CA VAL A 371 -17.82 9.29 11.97
C VAL A 371 -18.05 8.22 13.01
N GLU A 372 -17.05 7.35 13.22
CA GLU A 372 -17.04 6.30 14.22
C GLU A 372 -15.58 6.07 14.65
N GLY A 373 -15.36 5.70 15.91
CA GLY A 373 -14.03 5.65 16.51
C GLY A 373 -13.48 7.05 16.83
N THR A 374 -12.16 7.13 16.99
CA THR A 374 -11.45 8.38 17.31
C THR A 374 -10.51 8.73 16.17
N SER A 375 -10.56 9.99 15.70
CA SER A 375 -9.60 10.50 14.73
C SER A 375 -8.27 10.82 15.42
N GLU A 376 -7.16 10.39 14.82
CA GLU A 376 -5.81 10.62 15.33
C GLU A 376 -5.17 11.91 14.80
N VAL A 377 -5.85 12.61 13.89
CA VAL A 377 -5.38 13.87 13.33
C VAL A 377 -5.95 15.06 14.10
N HIS A 378 -5.18 16.14 14.17
CA HIS A 378 -5.57 17.37 14.83
C HIS A 378 -5.52 18.56 13.86
N PRO A 379 -6.37 19.59 14.04
CA PRO A 379 -6.42 20.72 13.13
C PRO A 379 -5.05 21.41 12.99
N LEU A 380 -4.68 21.72 11.74
CA LEU A 380 -3.42 22.39 11.42
C LEU A 380 -3.71 23.80 10.91
N GLN A 381 -3.10 24.81 11.55
CA GLN A 381 -3.16 26.18 11.07
C GLN A 381 -2.18 26.38 9.91
N LEU A 382 -2.66 26.11 8.70
CA LEU A 382 -1.91 26.29 7.46
C LEU A 382 -2.51 27.43 6.64
N SER A 383 -1.66 28.33 6.15
CA SER A 383 -2.02 29.31 5.12
C SER A 383 -2.21 28.65 3.75
N ASP A 384 -2.83 29.35 2.80
CA ASP A 384 -2.95 28.86 1.42
C ASP A 384 -1.59 28.55 0.78
N ARG A 385 -0.59 29.40 1.05
CA ARG A 385 0.78 29.19 0.61
C ARG A 385 1.39 27.92 1.20
N GLU A 386 1.17 27.65 2.48
CA GLU A 386 1.68 26.43 3.13
C GLU A 386 0.99 25.17 2.60
N ARG A 387 -0.33 25.23 2.32
CA ARG A 387 -1.05 24.14 1.67
C ARG A 387 -0.51 23.84 0.27
N ALA A 388 -0.32 24.87 -0.54
CA ALA A 388 0.26 24.75 -1.88
C ALA A 388 1.69 24.19 -1.83
N ALA A 389 2.50 24.66 -0.88
CA ALA A 389 3.86 24.17 -0.67
C ALA A 389 3.91 22.67 -0.34
N LEU A 390 3.02 22.17 0.53
CA LEU A 390 2.91 20.73 0.81
C LEU A 390 2.60 19.94 -0.46
N VAL A 391 1.65 20.41 -1.29
CA VAL A 391 1.33 19.76 -2.56
C VAL A 391 2.54 19.77 -3.52
N ALA A 392 3.25 20.90 -3.62
CA ALA A 392 4.46 20.99 -4.43
C ALA A 392 5.52 19.97 -3.99
N PHE A 393 5.75 19.83 -2.68
CA PHE A 393 6.63 18.79 -2.15
C PHE A 393 6.16 17.37 -2.52
N LEU A 394 4.87 17.06 -2.37
CA LEU A 394 4.35 15.71 -2.69
C LEU A 394 4.55 15.33 -4.17
N LYS A 395 4.56 16.32 -5.09
CA LYS A 395 4.86 16.10 -6.51
C LYS A 395 6.30 15.60 -6.73
N THR A 396 7.25 16.07 -5.94
CA THR A 396 8.66 15.62 -5.99
C THR A 396 8.85 14.13 -5.69
N LEU A 397 7.84 13.48 -5.07
CA LEU A 397 7.83 12.04 -4.78
C LEU A 397 7.39 11.18 -5.97
N SER A 398 7.11 11.79 -7.12
CA SER A 398 6.63 11.09 -8.34
C SER A 398 7.47 11.39 -9.58
N GLU A 399 8.25 12.48 -9.54
CA GLU A 399 9.06 13.02 -10.66
C GLU A 399 10.52 12.51 -10.64
#